data_AF-A0A417FPA6-F1
#
_entry.id   AF-A0A417FPA6-F1
#
_cell.length_a   1.000
_cell.length_b   1.000
_cell.length_c   1.000
_cell.angle_alpha   90.00
_cell.angle_beta   90.00
_cell.angle_gamma   90.00
#
_symmetry.space_group_name_H-M   'P 1'
#
loop_
_entity.id
_entity.type
_entity.pdbx_description
1 polymer ?
#
loop_
_entity_poly.entity_id
_entity_poly.type
_entity_poly.pdbx_seq_one_letter_code
_entity_poly.pdbx_strand_id
1 'polypeptide(L)'
;MQEAQVTRDGNILTIGKDIQLIVNLDNQQNYVKYDSRKVPYQREIVFGKDLLEGKRQNVFRTAINYYYEQACRFVEGLQIAENYRKTINTTAREIK
;
A
#
# COMPACT_ATOMS: atom_id res chain seq x y z
N MET A 1 -12.54 12.09 3.03
CA MET A 1 -11.29 11.30 2.98
C MET A 1 -10.13 12.25 3.14
N GLN A 2 -9.22 12.01 4.10
CA GLN A 2 -7.98 12.78 4.15
C GLN A 2 -7.13 12.46 2.91
N GLU A 3 -6.49 13.47 2.37
CA GLU A 3 -5.63 13.34 1.19
C GLU A 3 -4.40 12.50 1.54
N ALA A 4 -4.12 11.47 0.72
CA ALA A 4 -2.91 10.69 0.91
C ALA A 4 -1.68 11.57 0.62
N GLN A 5 -0.78 11.66 1.60
CA GLN A 5 0.50 12.36 1.42
C GLN A 5 1.35 11.60 0.41
N VAL A 6 2.02 12.31 -0.49
CA VAL A 6 2.88 11.70 -1.51
C VAL A 6 4.24 12.34 -1.48
N THR A 7 5.28 11.50 -1.48
CA THR A 7 6.67 11.93 -1.65
C THR A 7 7.31 11.13 -2.78
N ARG A 8 8.22 11.76 -3.52
CA ARG A 8 8.96 11.14 -4.60
C ARG A 8 10.45 11.30 -4.36
N ASP A 9 11.17 10.18 -4.40
CA ASP A 9 12.63 10.13 -4.37
C ASP A 9 13.10 9.32 -5.58
N GLY A 10 13.58 10.03 -6.62
CA GLY A 10 13.90 9.44 -7.91
C GLY A 10 12.72 8.67 -8.51
N ASN A 11 12.87 7.35 -8.59
CA ASN A 11 11.89 6.42 -9.17
C ASN A 11 11.04 5.72 -8.10
N ILE A 12 11.19 6.09 -6.83
CA ILE A 12 10.36 5.60 -5.74
C ILE A 12 9.31 6.66 -5.39
N LEU A 13 8.04 6.25 -5.44
CA LEU A 13 6.91 7.04 -4.99
C LEU A 13 6.38 6.44 -3.68
N THR A 14 6.37 7.22 -2.61
CA THR A 14 5.81 6.80 -1.31
C THR A 14 4.51 7.52 -1.05
N ILE A 15 3.44 6.76 -0.83
CA ILE A 15 2.07 7.25 -0.67
C ILE A 15 1.53 6.83 0.71
N GLY A 16 1.09 7.79 1.51
CA GLY A 16 0.58 7.59 2.86
C GLY A 16 1.62 7.79 3.97
N LYS A 17 1.14 7.72 5.23
CA LYS A 17 1.95 7.96 6.44
C LYS A 17 2.05 6.71 7.31
N ASP A 18 0.93 6.26 7.87
CA ASP A 18 0.91 5.12 8.80
C ASP A 18 1.01 3.79 8.03
N ILE A 19 0.16 3.65 7.01
CA ILE A 19 0.34 2.69 5.93
C ILE A 19 1.05 3.44 4.82
N GLN A 20 2.13 2.87 4.29
CA GLN A 20 2.87 3.44 3.17
C GLN A 20 2.86 2.49 1.99
N LEU A 21 2.26 2.92 0.88
CA LEU A 21 2.40 2.27 -0.40
C LEU A 21 3.67 2.80 -1.08
N ILE A 22 4.63 1.92 -1.32
CA ILE A 22 5.92 2.21 -1.94
C ILE A 22 5.88 1.66 -3.36
N VAL A 23 5.91 2.54 -4.35
CA VAL A 23 5.83 2.21 -5.77
C VAL A 23 7.19 2.41 -6.42
N ASN A 24 7.72 1.36 -7.07
CA ASN A 24 8.91 1.49 -7.90
C ASN A 24 8.47 1.72 -9.35
N LEU A 25 8.65 2.95 -9.83
CA LEU A 25 8.20 3.37 -11.15
C LEU A 25 8.97 2.70 -12.29
N ASP A 26 10.17 2.15 -12.04
CA ASP A 26 11.00 1.52 -13.08
C ASP A 26 10.65 0.04 -13.28
N ASN A 27 10.54 -0.72 -12.18
CA ASN A 27 10.50 -2.17 -12.23
C ASN A 27 9.23 -2.78 -11.60
N GLN A 28 8.31 -1.94 -11.10
CA GLN A 28 7.04 -2.35 -10.50
C GLN A 28 7.18 -3.29 -9.29
N GLN A 29 8.36 -3.35 -8.65
CA GLN A 29 8.55 -4.02 -7.37
C GLN A 29 7.96 -3.14 -6.26
N ASN A 30 6.64 -3.19 -6.14
CA ASN A 30 5.87 -2.39 -5.21
C ASN A 30 5.78 -3.10 -3.85
N TYR A 31 5.68 -2.31 -2.79
CA TYR A 31 5.58 -2.81 -1.41
C TYR A 31 4.55 -2.01 -0.63
N VAL A 32 3.96 -2.63 0.38
CA VAL A 32 3.25 -1.91 1.43
C VAL A 32 4.03 -2.04 2.74
N LYS A 33 4.20 -0.93 3.44
CA LYS A 33 4.78 -0.87 4.77
C LYS A 33 3.70 -0.51 5.79
N TYR A 34 3.61 -1.30 6.85
CA TYR A 34 2.69 -1.12 7.97
C TYR A 34 3.27 -1.84 9.20
N ASP A 35 3.06 -1.34 10.42
CA ASP A 35 3.50 -1.98 11.68
C ASP A 35 4.96 -2.50 11.68
N SER A 36 5.89 -1.69 11.13
CA SER A 36 7.32 -2.05 10.93
C SER A 36 7.59 -3.22 9.98
N ARG A 37 6.58 -3.73 9.28
CA ARG A 37 6.69 -4.76 8.25
C ARG A 37 6.74 -4.13 6.88
N LYS A 38 7.41 -4.80 5.95
CA LYS A 38 7.41 -4.48 4.51
C LYS A 38 7.00 -5.74 3.76
N VAL A 39 5.87 -5.67 3.08
CA VAL A 39 5.30 -6.81 2.35
C VAL A 39 5.27 -6.49 0.85
N PRO A 40 5.57 -7.46 -0.03
CA PRO A 40 5.39 -7.28 -1.47
C PRO A 40 3.94 -6.95 -1.82
N TYR A 41 3.75 -6.01 -2.72
CA TYR A 41 2.44 -5.62 -3.24
C TYR A 41 2.43 -5.88 -4.74
N GLN A 42 1.90 -7.03 -5.15
CA GLN A 42 2.01 -7.53 -6.52
C GLN A 42 1.05 -6.85 -7.52
N ARG A 43 0.40 -5.75 -7.12
CA ARG A 43 -0.44 -5.01 -8.06
C ARG A 43 0.39 -4.04 -8.86
N GLU A 44 0.10 -4.00 -10.15
CA GLU A 44 0.69 -3.04 -11.07
C GLU A 44 0.16 -1.64 -10.76
N ILE A 45 1.06 -0.66 -10.78
CA ILE A 45 0.74 0.75 -10.52
C ILE A 45 1.48 1.60 -11.56
N VAL A 46 0.73 2.03 -12.57
CA VAL A 46 1.27 2.82 -13.66
C VAL A 46 0.75 4.26 -13.56
N PHE A 47 1.67 5.20 -13.68
CA PHE A 47 1.36 6.61 -13.87
C PHE A 47 1.89 7.05 -15.23
N GLY A 48 1.06 7.74 -16.01
CA GLY A 48 1.51 8.42 -17.22
C GLY A 48 2.61 9.45 -16.91
N LYS A 49 3.54 9.63 -17.84
CA LYS A 49 4.63 10.62 -17.71
C LYS A 49 4.09 12.03 -17.47
N ASP A 50 3.00 12.39 -18.13
CA ASP A 50 2.30 13.66 -17.95
C ASP A 50 1.75 13.86 -16.52
N LEU A 51 1.30 12.79 -15.89
CA LEU A 51 0.84 12.81 -14.49
C LEU A 51 2.02 13.04 -13.53
N LEU A 52 3.13 12.32 -13.75
CA LEU A 52 4.35 12.44 -12.94
C LEU A 52 5.07 13.80 -13.12
N GLU A 53 4.87 14.46 -14.25
CA GLU A 53 5.35 15.82 -14.54
C GLU A 53 4.39 16.92 -14.01
N GLY A 54 3.28 16.54 -13.37
CA GLY A 54 2.34 17.49 -12.77
C GLY A 54 1.40 18.18 -13.76
N LYS A 55 1.33 17.76 -15.02
CA LYS A 55 0.47 18.38 -16.05
C LYS A 55 -1.03 18.19 -15.79
N ARG A 56 -1.40 17.15 -15.03
CA ARG A 56 -2.79 16.81 -14.70
C ARG A 56 -2.93 16.46 -13.22
N GLN A 57 -2.68 17.42 -12.34
CA GLN A 57 -2.67 17.21 -10.88
C GLN A 57 -3.94 16.56 -10.33
N ASN A 58 -5.12 16.95 -10.82
CA ASN A 58 -6.38 16.34 -10.36
C ASN A 58 -6.46 14.84 -10.70
N VAL A 59 -6.02 14.46 -11.89
CA VAL A 59 -6.01 13.05 -12.33
C VAL A 59 -4.98 12.27 -11.54
N PHE A 60 -3.78 12.83 -11.36
CA PHE A 60 -2.72 12.24 -10.56
C PHE A 60 -3.22 11.97 -9.14
N ARG A 61 -3.86 12.96 -8.51
CA ARG A 61 -4.37 12.86 -7.15
C ARG A 61 -5.50 11.84 -7.01
N THR A 62 -6.39 11.74 -7.99
CA THR A 62 -7.41 10.67 -8.03
C THR A 62 -6.76 9.29 -8.11
N ALA A 63 -5.76 9.11 -8.97
CA ALA A 63 -5.04 7.85 -9.10
C ALA A 63 -4.30 7.48 -7.79
N ILE A 64 -3.62 8.44 -7.17
CA ILE A 64 -2.96 8.28 -5.86
C ILE A 64 -3.95 7.78 -4.81
N ASN A 65 -5.09 8.46 -4.67
CA ASN A 65 -6.08 8.07 -3.67
C ASN A 65 -6.64 6.67 -3.94
N TYR A 66 -6.92 6.35 -5.21
CA TYR A 66 -7.38 5.03 -5.62
C TYR A 66 -6.39 3.92 -5.23
N TYR A 67 -5.12 4.07 -5.61
CA TYR A 67 -4.09 3.06 -5.30
C TYR A 67 -3.82 2.96 -3.79
N TYR A 68 -3.83 4.09 -3.09
CA TYR A 68 -3.65 4.12 -1.64
C TYR A 68 -4.79 3.39 -0.92
N GLU A 69 -6.04 3.61 -1.33
CA GLU A 69 -7.19 2.92 -0.76
C GLU A 69 -7.10 1.40 -0.98
N GLN A 70 -6.66 0.96 -2.16
CA GLN A 70 -6.43 -0.46 -2.44
C GLN A 70 -5.32 -1.06 -1.54
N ALA A 71 -4.26 -0.29 -1.25
CA ALA A 71 -3.19 -0.71 -0.35
C ALA A 71 -3.69 -0.82 1.10
N CYS A 72 -4.52 0.12 1.58
CA CYS A 72 -5.12 0.05 2.90
C CYS A 72 -5.98 -1.21 3.06
N ARG A 73 -6.88 -1.48 2.10
CA ARG A 73 -7.73 -2.69 2.11
C ARG A 73 -6.90 -3.98 2.10
N PHE A 74 -5.77 -3.98 1.40
CA PHE A 74 -4.85 -5.11 1.41
C PHE A 74 -4.25 -5.35 2.80
N VAL A 75 -3.81 -4.30 3.49
CA VAL A 75 -3.29 -4.40 4.87
C VAL A 75 -4.36 -4.87 5.85
N GLU A 76 -5.58 -4.34 5.74
CA GLU A 76 -6.73 -4.81 6.54
C GLU A 76 -6.93 -6.32 6.36
N GLY A 77 -6.90 -6.81 5.12
CA GLY A 77 -7.01 -8.24 4.82
C GLY A 77 -5.89 -9.08 5.46
N LEU A 78 -4.65 -8.58 5.44
CA LEU A 78 -3.52 -9.25 6.11
C LEU A 78 -3.69 -9.30 7.63
N GLN A 79 -4.10 -8.20 8.25
CA GLN A 79 -4.31 -8.13 9.70
C GLN A 79 -5.46 -9.07 10.13
N ILE A 80 -6.54 -9.15 9.36
CA ILE A 80 -7.64 -10.10 9.59
C ILE A 80 -7.13 -11.55 9.53
N ALA A 81 -6.38 -11.91 8.48
CA ALA A 81 -5.83 -13.26 8.33
C ALA A 81 -4.87 -13.62 9.47
N GLU A 82 -4.05 -12.68 9.92
CA GLU A 82 -3.16 -12.87 11.07
C GLU A 82 -3.92 -13.11 12.38
N ASN A 83 -4.97 -12.34 12.62
CA ASN A 83 -5.80 -12.50 13.81
C ASN A 83 -6.53 -13.85 13.80
N TYR A 84 -7.09 -14.25 12.66
CA TYR A 84 -7.70 -15.57 12.48
C TYR A 84 -6.72 -16.71 12.80
N ARG A 85 -5.49 -16.63 12.27
CA ARG A 85 -4.42 -17.61 12.54
C ARG A 85 -4.05 -17.67 14.02
N LYS A 86 -4.03 -16.54 14.73
CA LYS A 86 -3.77 -16.51 16.18
C LYS A 86 -4.88 -17.23 16.95
N THR A 87 -6.15 -16.94 16.63
CA THR A 87 -7.30 -17.57 17.30
C THR A 87 -7.28 -19.09 17.17
N ILE A 88 -7.07 -19.63 15.96
CA ILE A 88 -6.97 -21.08 15.76
C ILE A 88 -5.85 -21.70 16.59
N ASN A 89 -4.67 -21.07 16.60
CA ASN A 89 -3.52 -21.58 17.36
C ASN A 89 -3.74 -21.52 18.87
N THR A 90 -4.49 -20.54 19.38
CA THR A 90 -4.89 -20.48 20.79
C THR A 90 -5.88 -21.59 21.12
N THR A 91 -6.94 -21.74 20.33
CA THR A 91 -7.94 -22.81 20.53
C THR A 91 -7.29 -24.20 20.49
N ALA A 92 -6.34 -24.45 19.57
CA ALA A 92 -5.61 -25.72 19.51
C ALA A 92 -4.69 -25.98 20.71
N ARG A 93 -4.23 -24.93 21.42
CA ARG A 93 -3.43 -25.06 22.65
C ARG A 93 -4.30 -25.31 23.88
N GLU A 94 -5.51 -24.77 23.92
CA GLU A 94 -6.45 -24.94 25.03
C GLU A 94 -7.16 -26.31 25.05
N ILE A 95 -7.13 -27.04 23.92
CA ILE A 95 -7.71 -28.38 23.78
C ILE A 95 -6.69 -29.50 24.09
N LYS A 96 -5.43 -29.15 24.38
CA LYS A 96 -4.37 -30.10 24.82
C LYS A 96 -4.18 -30.06 26.33
#